data_AF-A0A936PIP9-F1
#
_entry.id   AF-A0A936PIP9-F1
#
_cell.length_a   1.000
_cell.length_b   1.000
_cell.length_c   1.000
_cell.angle_alpha   90.00
_cell.angle_beta   90.00
_cell.angle_gamma   90.00
#
_symmetry.space_group_name_H-M   'P 1'
#
loop_
_entity.id
_entity.type
_entity.pdbx_description
1 polymer ?
#
loop_
_entity_poly.entity_id
_entity_poly.type
_entity_poly.pdbx_seq_one_letter_code
_entity_poly.pdbx_strand_id
1 'polypeptide(L)'
;MGGDSRKDKRQKLLSDLNSFIPKSESEFSSLPERTVLSVLYFFDADNKGVKNRLVEVAKEINEVIGEIEENSFIENGHVISLFENKLKVGAYIFYKHGEDSGKLEDILVPLMKLENDKIFEEAEKFIDENYDAKRCVANNFDKKKSLVSTTGQLQKSGSSNVVCIGQTDYLSAEKIKANAQCMEIIELFNQIILV
;
A
#
# COMPACT_ATOMS: atom_id res chain seq x y z
N MET A 1 2.02 -4.73 6.85
CA MET A 1 1.30 -5.31 8.01
C MET A 1 -0.08 -5.82 7.60
N GLY A 2 -0.22 -7.13 7.38
CA GLY A 2 -1.45 -7.94 7.54
C GLY A 2 -2.86 -7.47 7.13
N GLY A 3 -3.05 -6.53 6.19
CA GLY A 3 -4.38 -6.15 5.67
C GLY A 3 -5.20 -5.24 6.61
N ASP A 4 -6.36 -4.79 6.13
CA ASP A 4 -7.16 -3.73 6.76
C ASP A 4 -7.60 -4.08 8.20
N SER A 5 -7.91 -5.36 8.43
CA SER A 5 -8.33 -5.95 9.72
C SER A 5 -7.32 -5.89 10.87
N ARG A 6 -6.11 -5.36 10.66
CA ARG A 6 -5.02 -5.36 11.66
C ARG A 6 -4.78 -3.99 12.30
N LYS A 7 -5.83 -3.19 12.46
CA LYS A 7 -5.81 -1.88 13.12
C LYS A 7 -5.01 -1.91 14.43
N ASP A 8 -5.33 -2.82 15.34
CA ASP A 8 -4.66 -2.93 16.64
C ASP A 8 -3.14 -3.10 16.53
N LYS A 9 -2.66 -3.83 15.51
CA LYS A 9 -1.21 -4.03 15.28
C LYS A 9 -0.55 -2.76 14.76
N ARG A 10 -1.24 -2.00 13.89
CA ARG A 10 -0.75 -0.72 13.37
C ARG A 10 -0.70 0.34 14.46
N GLN A 11 -1.76 0.40 15.28
CA GLN A 11 -1.80 1.28 16.46
C GLN A 11 -0.73 0.93 17.48
N LYS A 12 -0.49 -0.36 17.72
CA LYS A 12 0.63 -0.79 18.56
C LYS A 12 1.97 -0.35 18.00
N LEU A 13 2.23 -0.54 16.71
CA LEU A 13 3.46 -0.04 16.07
C LEU A 13 3.61 1.47 16.24
N LEU A 14 2.56 2.24 15.96
CA LEU A 14 2.57 3.69 16.15
C LEU A 14 2.87 4.07 17.61
N SER A 15 2.24 3.39 18.57
CA SER A 15 2.46 3.62 19.99
C SER A 15 3.90 3.31 20.40
N ASP A 16 4.45 2.18 19.93
CA ASP A 16 5.83 1.79 20.19
C ASP A 16 6.80 2.84 19.62
N LEU A 17 6.57 3.30 18.38
CA LEU A 17 7.38 4.36 17.76
C LEU A 17 7.26 5.70 18.48
N ASN A 18 6.05 6.10 18.86
CA ASN A 18 5.79 7.33 19.62
C ASN A 18 6.49 7.31 20.99
N SER A 19 6.65 6.13 21.60
CA SER A 19 7.33 5.98 22.90
C SER A 19 8.84 6.25 22.84
N PHE A 20 9.45 6.17 21.66
CA PHE A 20 10.86 6.50 21.48
C PHE A 20 11.13 8.00 21.35
N ILE A 21 10.09 8.80 21.14
CA ILE A 21 10.17 10.24 20.90
C ILE A 21 10.02 10.97 22.24
N PRO A 22 11.01 11.74 22.69
CA PRO A 22 10.92 12.53 23.91
C PRO A 22 9.79 13.56 23.82
N LYS A 23 8.94 13.62 24.85
CA LYS A 23 7.83 14.57 24.92
C LYS A 23 8.16 15.82 25.74
N SER A 24 9.32 15.83 26.41
CA SER A 24 9.80 16.96 27.18
C SER A 24 11.33 17.00 27.18
N GLU A 25 11.91 18.17 27.44
CA GLU A 25 13.38 18.35 27.49
C GLU A 25 14.07 17.53 28.59
N SER A 26 13.32 17.07 29.60
CA SER A 26 13.85 16.24 30.69
C SER A 26 13.84 14.74 30.38
N GLU A 27 13.22 14.31 29.28
CA GLU A 27 13.22 12.92 28.86
C GLU A 27 14.49 12.57 28.07
N PHE A 28 15.10 11.44 28.42
CA PHE A 28 16.23 10.92 27.67
C PHE A 28 15.78 10.39 26.31
N SER A 29 16.40 10.87 25.24
CA SER A 29 16.19 10.30 23.91
C SER A 29 16.79 8.90 23.84
N SER A 30 15.93 7.91 23.58
CA SER A 30 16.34 6.53 23.29
C SER A 30 17.02 6.37 21.93
N LEU A 31 16.88 7.38 21.06
CA LEU A 31 17.43 7.40 19.70
C LEU A 31 18.51 8.49 19.57
N PRO A 32 19.52 8.29 18.70
CA PRO A 32 20.45 9.35 18.32
C PRO A 32 19.70 10.59 17.80
N GLU A 33 20.21 11.79 18.08
CA GLU A 33 19.55 13.06 17.79
C GLU A 33 19.12 13.24 16.33
N ARG A 34 19.83 12.61 15.38
CA ARG A 34 19.54 12.71 13.94
C ARG A 34 18.61 11.61 13.42
N THR A 35 18.04 10.80 14.30
CA THR A 35 17.13 9.74 13.91
C THR A 35 15.76 10.31 13.59
N VAL A 36 15.25 9.99 12.41
CA VAL A 36 13.87 10.26 12.01
C VAL A 36 13.17 8.92 11.80
N LEU A 37 12.05 8.74 12.50
CA LEU A 37 11.19 7.58 12.32
C LEU A 37 10.16 7.88 11.24
N SER A 38 9.74 6.86 10.49
CA SER A 38 8.74 7.05 9.44
C SER A 38 7.80 5.86 9.31
N VAL A 39 6.51 6.16 9.17
CA VAL A 39 5.45 5.15 9.00
C VAL A 39 4.67 5.46 7.74
N LEU A 40 4.58 4.48 6.86
CA LEU A 40 3.82 4.57 5.62
C LEU A 40 2.61 3.64 5.66
N TYR A 41 1.45 4.21 5.39
CA TYR A 41 0.20 3.50 5.21
C TYR A 41 -0.06 3.27 3.73
N PHE A 42 -0.37 2.02 3.37
CA PHE A 42 -0.81 1.63 2.04
C PHE A 42 -2.13 0.90 2.17
N PHE A 43 -3.17 1.40 1.50
CA PHE A 43 -4.50 0.79 1.50
C PHE A 43 -5.10 0.80 0.11
N ASP A 44 -6.02 -0.12 -0.15
CA ASP A 44 -6.91 -0.04 -1.29
C ASP A 44 -8.02 0.99 -1.01
N ALA A 45 -8.38 1.80 -2.00
CA ALA A 45 -9.56 2.65 -1.91
C ALA A 45 -10.83 1.80 -1.80
N ASP A 46 -10.80 0.59 -2.35
CA ASP A 46 -11.93 -0.32 -2.52
C ASP A 46 -13.13 0.47 -3.07
N ASN A 47 -14.27 0.40 -2.40
CA ASN A 47 -15.47 1.21 -2.69
C ASN A 47 -15.59 2.44 -1.79
N LYS A 48 -14.64 2.69 -0.88
CA LYS A 48 -14.71 3.80 0.09
C LYS A 48 -14.30 5.13 -0.52
N GLY A 49 -13.39 5.13 -1.48
CA GLY A 49 -12.83 6.35 -2.04
C GLY A 49 -11.48 6.71 -1.43
N VAL A 50 -10.62 7.40 -2.20
CA VAL A 50 -9.29 7.83 -1.76
C VAL A 50 -9.41 8.76 -0.56
N LYS A 51 -10.26 9.79 -0.66
CA LYS A 51 -10.41 10.81 0.39
C LYS A 51 -10.89 10.22 1.71
N ASN A 52 -11.91 9.35 1.67
CA ASN A 52 -12.45 8.73 2.88
C ASN A 52 -11.41 7.83 3.54
N ARG A 53 -10.58 7.14 2.74
CA ARG A 53 -9.52 6.29 3.28
C ARG A 53 -8.40 7.12 3.93
N LEU A 54 -8.04 8.28 3.38
CA LEU A 54 -7.10 9.21 4.02
C LEU A 54 -7.63 9.73 5.36
N VAL A 55 -8.93 10.04 5.44
CA VAL A 55 -9.61 10.42 6.69
C VAL A 55 -9.56 9.28 7.72
N GLU A 56 -9.82 8.04 7.31
CA GLU A 56 -9.70 6.87 8.19
C GLU A 56 -8.27 6.73 8.76
N VAL A 57 -7.25 6.96 7.93
CA VAL A 57 -5.85 6.91 8.34
C VAL A 57 -5.52 8.05 9.32
N ALA A 58 -5.91 9.29 9.03
CA ALA A 58 -5.72 10.42 9.93
C ALA A 58 -6.33 10.15 11.30
N LYS A 59 -7.57 9.64 11.32
CA LYS A 59 -8.27 9.29 12.55
C LYS A 59 -7.55 8.18 13.33
N GLU A 60 -7.11 7.12 12.66
CA GLU A 60 -6.36 6.02 13.31
C GLU A 60 -5.06 6.51 13.95
N ILE A 61 -4.33 7.39 13.26
CA ILE A 61 -3.09 7.97 13.80
C ILE A 61 -3.41 8.89 14.98
N ASN A 62 -4.44 9.73 14.86
CA ASN A 62 -4.83 10.66 15.91
C ASN A 62 -5.27 9.95 17.21
N GLU A 63 -5.94 8.79 17.10
CA GLU A 63 -6.30 7.95 18.25
C GLU A 63 -5.09 7.50 19.09
N VAL A 64 -3.87 7.49 18.52
CA VAL A 64 -2.63 7.07 19.19
C VAL A 64 -1.71 8.25 19.50
N ILE A 65 -1.60 9.20 18.58
CA ILE A 65 -0.61 10.28 18.62
C ILE A 65 -1.20 11.57 19.20
N GLY A 66 -2.46 11.88 18.91
CA GLY A 66 -3.14 13.10 19.40
C GLY A 66 -2.72 14.42 18.74
N GLU A 67 -1.90 14.38 17.68
CA GLU A 67 -1.35 15.58 17.02
C GLU A 67 -1.76 15.72 15.53
N ILE A 68 -2.78 14.98 15.08
CA ILE A 68 -3.21 15.01 13.67
C ILE A 68 -4.71 15.31 13.58
N GLU A 69 -5.07 16.24 12.71
CA GLU A 69 -6.47 16.53 12.39
C GLU A 69 -6.99 15.61 11.28
N GLU A 70 -8.31 15.42 11.24
CA GLU A 70 -8.96 14.51 10.28
C GLU A 70 -8.62 14.80 8.81
N ASN A 71 -8.35 16.06 8.47
CA ASN A 71 -8.02 16.51 7.10
C ASN A 71 -6.53 16.82 6.89
N SER A 72 -5.64 16.35 7.76
CA SER A 72 -4.20 16.63 7.63
C SER A 72 -3.55 15.98 6.40
N PHE A 73 -4.13 14.92 5.84
CA PHE A 73 -3.74 14.39 4.53
C PHE A 73 -4.46 15.17 3.42
N ILE A 74 -3.79 16.18 2.86
CA ILE A 74 -4.35 17.08 1.86
C ILE A 74 -4.59 16.33 0.53
N GLU A 75 -3.67 15.45 0.17
CA GLU A 75 -3.71 14.67 -1.06
C GLU A 75 -3.14 13.25 -0.87
N ASN A 76 -3.38 12.39 -1.86
CA ASN A 76 -2.85 11.04 -1.86
C ASN A 76 -1.32 11.08 -1.98
N GLY A 77 -0.61 10.31 -1.15
CA GLY A 77 0.86 10.38 -1.08
C GLY A 77 1.41 11.56 -0.28
N HIS A 78 0.57 12.29 0.47
CA HIS A 78 1.03 13.34 1.38
C HIS A 78 1.76 12.76 2.62
N VAL A 79 2.80 13.46 3.08
CA VAL A 79 3.57 13.15 4.28
C VAL A 79 3.42 14.26 5.32
N ILE A 80 3.09 13.89 6.55
CA ILE A 80 2.99 14.79 7.69
C ILE A 80 4.20 14.57 8.59
N SER A 81 4.87 15.66 8.98
CA SER A 81 5.97 15.64 9.96
C SER A 81 5.45 16.08 11.33
N LEU A 82 5.74 15.28 12.35
CA LEU A 82 5.31 15.46 13.74
C LEU A 82 6.53 15.60 14.66
N PHE A 83 6.31 16.14 15.86
CA PHE A 83 7.34 16.26 16.91
C PHE A 83 8.66 16.82 16.40
N GLU A 84 8.65 18.02 15.80
CA GLU A 84 9.86 18.65 15.24
C GLU A 84 10.62 17.73 14.25
N ASN A 85 9.88 17.07 13.37
CA ASN A 85 10.41 16.18 12.32
C ASN A 85 11.08 14.89 12.86
N LYS A 86 10.75 14.46 14.07
CA LYS A 86 11.21 13.17 14.62
C LYS A 86 10.38 11.98 14.14
N LEU A 87 9.13 12.23 13.76
CA LEU A 87 8.25 11.22 13.17
C LEU A 87 7.58 11.76 11.91
N LYS A 88 7.71 11.02 10.82
CA LYS A 88 6.94 11.24 9.60
C LYS A 88 5.88 10.17 9.44
N VAL A 89 4.67 10.57 9.06
CA VAL A 89 3.60 9.65 8.69
C VAL A 89 3.12 9.98 7.28
N GLY A 90 3.06 8.98 6.41
CA GLY A 90 2.57 9.14 5.04
C GLY A 90 1.50 8.11 4.73
N ALA A 91 0.64 8.42 3.76
CA ALA A 91 -0.40 7.51 3.31
C ALA A 91 -0.53 7.54 1.79
N TYR A 92 -0.60 6.35 1.18
CA TYR A 92 -0.95 6.17 -0.22
C TYR A 92 -2.12 5.19 -0.34
N ILE A 93 -3.16 5.62 -1.04
CA ILE A 93 -4.35 4.83 -1.31
C ILE A 93 -4.29 4.38 -2.77
N PHE A 94 -4.33 3.07 -3.03
CA PHE A 94 -4.41 2.52 -4.38
C PHE A 94 -5.81 2.73 -4.95
N TYR A 95 -5.88 3.23 -6.17
CA TYR A 95 -7.12 3.51 -6.89
C TYR A 95 -6.94 3.18 -8.36
N LYS A 96 -8.06 3.00 -9.06
CA LYS A 96 -8.06 2.84 -10.51
C LYS A 96 -7.96 4.22 -11.15
N HIS A 97 -7.04 4.39 -12.11
CA HIS A 97 -6.85 5.67 -12.79
C HIS A 97 -8.16 6.24 -13.35
N GLY A 98 -8.46 7.50 -13.03
CA GLY A 98 -9.68 8.19 -13.42
C GLY A 98 -10.91 7.91 -12.53
N GLU A 99 -10.76 7.08 -11.49
CA GLU A 99 -11.81 6.76 -10.53
C GLU A 99 -11.36 7.10 -9.09
N ASP A 100 -12.31 7.26 -8.17
CA ASP A 100 -12.01 7.41 -6.73
C ASP A 100 -11.90 6.05 -6.01
N SER A 101 -12.32 4.97 -6.67
CA SER A 101 -12.29 3.58 -6.18
C SER A 101 -11.18 2.76 -6.82
N GLY A 102 -10.84 1.64 -6.18
CA GLY A 102 -9.92 0.65 -6.75
C GLY A 102 -8.96 0.06 -5.73
N LYS A 103 -8.00 -0.71 -6.24
CA LYS A 103 -7.05 -1.50 -5.47
C LYS A 103 -5.72 -1.62 -6.20
N LEU A 104 -4.71 -2.16 -5.53
CA LEU A 104 -3.39 -2.38 -6.09
C LEU A 104 -3.43 -3.12 -7.45
N GLU A 105 -4.28 -4.15 -7.61
CA GLU A 105 -4.34 -4.89 -8.87
C GLU A 105 -4.90 -4.07 -10.05
N ASP A 106 -5.57 -2.94 -9.80
CA ASP A 106 -5.95 -2.01 -10.88
C ASP A 106 -4.74 -1.31 -11.50
N ILE A 107 -3.63 -1.23 -10.77
CA ILE A 107 -2.34 -0.71 -11.25
C ILE A 107 -1.49 -1.85 -11.80
N LEU A 108 -1.37 -2.96 -11.06
CA LEU A 108 -0.47 -4.06 -11.41
C LEU A 108 -0.90 -4.79 -12.69
N VAL A 109 -2.18 -5.16 -12.83
CA VAL A 109 -2.63 -5.99 -13.95
C VAL A 109 -2.39 -5.32 -15.30
N PRO A 110 -2.76 -4.04 -15.53
CA PRO A 110 -2.43 -3.35 -16.78
C PRO A 110 -0.93 -3.30 -17.07
N LEU A 111 -0.10 -3.04 -16.05
CA LEU A 111 1.35 -2.99 -16.22
C LEU A 111 1.96 -4.35 -16.56
N MET A 112 1.51 -5.41 -15.90
CA MET A 112 1.98 -6.77 -16.18
C MET A 112 1.51 -7.24 -17.56
N LYS A 113 0.29 -6.87 -17.97
CA LYS A 113 -0.29 -7.20 -19.29
C LYS A 113 0.47 -6.55 -20.44
N LEU A 114 1.01 -5.34 -20.26
CA LEU A 114 1.76 -4.63 -21.30
C LEU A 114 2.86 -5.54 -21.88
N GLU A 115 2.81 -5.83 -23.18
CA GLU A 115 3.72 -6.74 -23.92
C GLU A 115 3.58 -8.24 -23.58
N ASN A 116 2.64 -8.60 -22.71
CA ASN A 116 2.35 -9.97 -22.26
C ASN A 116 0.87 -10.33 -22.46
N ASP A 117 0.16 -9.66 -23.35
CA ASP A 117 -1.30 -9.76 -23.49
C ASP A 117 -1.77 -11.22 -23.64
N LYS A 118 -1.12 -11.98 -24.52
CA LYS A 118 -1.49 -13.37 -24.82
C LYS A 118 -1.55 -14.27 -23.58
N ILE A 119 -0.53 -14.23 -22.71
CA ILE A 119 -0.50 -15.09 -21.52
C ILE A 119 -1.57 -14.68 -20.50
N PHE A 120 -1.89 -13.40 -20.43
CA PHE A 120 -2.94 -12.89 -19.57
C PHE A 120 -4.34 -13.17 -20.11
N GLU A 121 -4.55 -13.14 -21.43
CA GLU A 121 -5.80 -13.54 -22.08
C GLU A 121 -6.09 -15.03 -21.88
N GLU A 122 -5.09 -15.89 -22.06
CA GLU A 122 -5.24 -17.34 -21.81
C GLU A 122 -5.49 -17.62 -20.32
N ALA A 123 -4.81 -16.91 -19.41
CA ALA A 123 -5.08 -17.03 -17.98
C ALA A 123 -6.50 -16.55 -17.62
N GLU A 124 -6.98 -15.47 -18.25
CA GLU A 124 -8.33 -14.95 -18.07
C GLU A 124 -9.38 -15.97 -18.50
N LYS A 125 -9.20 -16.57 -19.67
CA LYS A 125 -10.04 -17.65 -20.19
C LYS A 125 -10.03 -18.86 -19.27
N PHE A 126 -8.85 -19.30 -18.82
CA PHE A 126 -8.73 -20.42 -17.90
C PHE A 126 -9.50 -20.18 -16.60
N ILE A 127 -9.38 -18.98 -16.02
CA ILE A 127 -10.12 -18.60 -14.81
C ILE A 127 -11.63 -18.64 -15.05
N ASP A 128 -12.10 -18.06 -16.16
CA ASP A 128 -13.53 -18.00 -16.48
C ASP A 128 -14.14 -19.39 -16.71
N GLU A 129 -13.40 -20.30 -17.37
CA GLU A 129 -13.84 -21.67 -17.64
C GLU A 129 -13.82 -22.58 -16.41
N ASN A 130 -12.96 -22.29 -15.42
CA ASN A 130 -12.72 -23.17 -14.27
C ASN A 130 -13.18 -22.55 -12.93
N TYR A 131 -13.76 -21.36 -12.95
CA TYR A 131 -14.29 -20.72 -11.75
C TYR A 131 -15.44 -21.54 -11.15
N ASP A 132 -15.30 -21.91 -9.89
CA ASP A 132 -16.32 -22.59 -9.10
C ASP A 132 -16.49 -21.87 -7.76
N ALA A 133 -17.58 -21.12 -7.64
CA ALA A 133 -17.91 -20.35 -6.44
C ALA A 133 -17.94 -21.22 -5.17
N LYS A 134 -18.29 -22.52 -5.28
CA LYS A 134 -18.35 -23.43 -4.13
C LYS A 134 -16.96 -23.77 -3.58
N ARG A 135 -15.91 -23.59 -4.38
CA ARG A 135 -14.51 -23.80 -3.98
C ARG A 135 -13.86 -22.54 -3.41
N CYS A 136 -14.50 -21.38 -3.59
CA CYS A 136 -13.99 -20.12 -3.07
C CYS A 136 -14.27 -20.01 -1.57
N VAL A 137 -13.21 -19.93 -0.78
CA VAL A 137 -13.33 -19.65 0.65
C VAL A 137 -13.93 -18.25 0.84
N ALA A 138 -15.01 -18.18 1.61
CA ALA A 138 -15.69 -16.94 2.00
C ALA A 138 -16.19 -16.06 0.84
N ASN A 139 -16.45 -16.61 -0.35
CA ASN A 139 -16.90 -15.87 -1.54
C ASN A 139 -16.02 -14.67 -1.93
N ASN A 140 -14.76 -14.65 -1.49
CA ASN A 140 -13.81 -13.55 -1.73
C ASN A 140 -13.09 -13.68 -3.08
N PHE A 141 -13.79 -14.15 -4.12
CA PHE A 141 -13.19 -14.27 -5.45
C PHE A 141 -12.91 -12.90 -6.02
N ASP A 142 -11.69 -12.73 -6.51
CA ASP A 142 -11.22 -11.52 -7.16
C ASP A 142 -10.49 -11.90 -8.43
N LYS A 143 -11.10 -11.59 -9.57
CA LYS A 143 -10.57 -11.98 -10.89
C LYS A 143 -9.18 -11.39 -11.14
N LYS A 144 -8.94 -10.13 -10.75
CA LYS A 144 -7.65 -9.47 -10.96
C LYS A 144 -6.55 -10.08 -10.09
N LYS A 145 -6.84 -10.38 -8.82
CA LYS A 145 -5.91 -11.12 -7.95
C LYS A 145 -5.63 -12.52 -8.47
N SER A 146 -6.66 -13.18 -9.00
CA SER A 146 -6.54 -14.52 -9.59
C SER A 146 -5.70 -14.51 -10.87
N LEU A 147 -5.80 -13.45 -11.68
CA LEU A 147 -4.94 -13.24 -12.85
C LEU A 147 -3.48 -13.12 -12.47
N VAL A 148 -3.15 -12.22 -11.53
CA VAL A 148 -1.77 -12.05 -11.01
C VAL A 148 -1.23 -13.38 -10.47
N SER A 149 -2.06 -14.13 -9.75
CA SER A 149 -1.65 -15.44 -9.22
C SER A 149 -1.40 -16.44 -10.35
N THR A 150 -2.36 -16.62 -11.25
CA THR A 150 -2.31 -17.63 -12.33
C THR A 150 -1.11 -17.40 -13.23
N THR A 151 -0.88 -16.16 -13.68
CA THR A 151 0.28 -15.85 -14.52
C THR A 151 1.59 -15.89 -13.73
N GLY A 152 1.59 -15.41 -12.48
CA GLY A 152 2.76 -15.45 -11.60
C GLY A 152 3.25 -16.87 -11.30
N GLN A 153 2.34 -17.83 -11.12
CA GLN A 153 2.69 -19.24 -10.89
C GLN A 153 3.45 -19.88 -12.07
N LEU A 154 3.29 -19.37 -13.29
CA LEU A 154 4.02 -19.87 -14.47
C LEU A 154 5.50 -19.49 -14.41
N GLN A 155 5.85 -18.42 -13.69
CA GLN A 155 7.23 -17.98 -13.50
C GLN A 155 7.83 -18.45 -12.17
N LYS A 156 7.01 -18.42 -11.11
CA LYS A 156 7.42 -18.71 -9.74
C LYS A 156 6.45 -19.70 -9.11
N SER A 157 6.50 -20.94 -9.58
CA SER A 157 5.60 -22.01 -9.11
C SER A 157 5.72 -22.25 -7.60
N GLY A 158 4.57 -22.46 -6.94
CA GLY A 158 4.47 -22.69 -5.51
C GLY A 158 4.70 -21.45 -4.64
N SER A 159 4.88 -20.28 -5.24
CA SER A 159 5.18 -19.05 -4.51
C SER A 159 3.91 -18.26 -4.15
N SER A 160 4.00 -17.39 -3.16
CA SER A 160 2.90 -16.47 -2.81
C SER A 160 2.79 -15.32 -3.83
N ASN A 161 1.64 -14.64 -3.90
CA ASN A 161 1.48 -13.48 -4.79
C ASN A 161 2.53 -12.38 -4.52
N VAL A 162 2.93 -12.16 -3.26
CA VAL A 162 3.97 -11.18 -2.91
C VAL A 162 5.30 -11.54 -3.57
N VAL A 163 5.67 -12.82 -3.55
CA VAL A 163 6.89 -13.31 -4.20
C VAL A 163 6.77 -13.23 -5.71
N CYS A 164 5.62 -13.61 -6.28
CA CYS A 164 5.37 -13.50 -7.71
C CYS A 164 5.50 -12.04 -8.17
N ILE A 165 4.87 -11.09 -7.48
CA ILE A 165 4.94 -9.66 -7.83
C ILE A 165 6.37 -9.13 -7.69
N GLY A 166 7.10 -9.53 -6.64
CA GLY A 166 8.46 -9.05 -6.40
C GLY A 166 9.53 -9.64 -7.33
N GLN A 167 9.24 -10.73 -8.04
CA GLN A 167 10.24 -11.46 -8.85
C GLN A 167 9.79 -11.76 -10.28
N THR A 168 8.63 -11.26 -10.69
CA THR A 168 8.12 -11.43 -12.05
C THR A 168 8.90 -10.56 -13.02
N ASP A 169 9.10 -11.07 -14.25
CA ASP A 169 9.63 -10.26 -15.34
C ASP A 169 8.55 -9.40 -16.03
N TYR A 170 7.27 -9.58 -15.69
CA TYR A 170 6.17 -8.81 -16.26
C TYR A 170 6.20 -7.34 -15.82
N LEU A 171 6.81 -7.05 -14.66
CA LEU A 171 7.00 -5.71 -14.11
C LEU A 171 8.47 -5.30 -14.23
N SER A 172 8.79 -4.52 -15.26
CA SER A 172 10.13 -3.95 -15.42
C SER A 172 10.24 -2.57 -14.76
N ALA A 173 11.48 -2.12 -14.51
CA ALA A 173 11.74 -0.80 -13.97
C ALA A 173 11.25 0.30 -14.92
N GLU A 174 11.33 0.08 -16.23
CA GLU A 174 10.85 0.98 -17.27
C GLU A 174 9.33 1.13 -17.20
N LYS A 175 8.59 0.02 -17.07
CA LYS A 175 7.12 0.04 -16.92
C LYS A 175 6.69 0.78 -15.66
N ILE A 176 7.38 0.55 -14.54
CA ILE A 176 7.14 1.26 -13.28
C ILE A 176 7.40 2.76 -13.45
N LYS A 177 8.55 3.16 -14.02
CA LYS A 177 8.89 4.59 -14.20
C LYS A 177 8.00 5.30 -15.21
N ALA A 178 7.41 4.58 -16.16
CA ALA A 178 6.47 5.13 -17.13
C ALA A 178 5.05 5.30 -16.57
N ASN A 179 4.73 4.70 -15.41
CA ASN A 179 3.41 4.77 -14.81
C ASN A 179 3.30 5.92 -13.80
N ALA A 180 2.34 6.82 -13.99
CA ALA A 180 2.15 7.99 -13.13
C ALA A 180 1.90 7.62 -11.65
N GLN A 181 1.02 6.65 -11.38
CA GLN A 181 0.70 6.23 -10.02
C GLN A 181 1.91 5.55 -9.33
N CYS A 182 2.71 4.79 -10.07
CA CYS A 182 3.97 4.28 -9.53
C CYS A 182 4.97 5.40 -9.22
N MET A 183 5.04 6.44 -10.05
CA MET A 183 5.89 7.60 -9.78
C MET A 183 5.43 8.40 -8.57
N GLU A 184 4.13 8.53 -8.32
CA GLU A 184 3.59 9.11 -7.08
C GLU A 184 4.06 8.33 -5.84
N ILE A 185 4.03 7.00 -5.89
CA ILE A 185 4.52 6.15 -4.80
C ILE A 185 6.03 6.33 -4.59
N ILE A 186 6.81 6.41 -5.67
CA ILE A 186 8.25 6.67 -5.59
C ILE A 186 8.50 8.04 -4.94
N GLU A 187 7.72 9.05 -5.31
CA GLU A 187 7.85 10.39 -4.74
C GLU A 187 7.52 10.40 -3.23
N LEU A 188 6.48 9.67 -2.81
CA LEU A 188 6.19 9.45 -1.39
C LEU A 188 7.39 8.85 -0.64
N PHE A 189 8.08 7.85 -1.23
CA PHE A 189 9.29 7.30 -0.61
C PHE A 189 10.43 8.33 -0.55
N ASN A 190 10.61 9.13 -1.61
CA ASN A 190 11.66 10.16 -1.64
C ASN A 190 11.47 11.23 -0.56
N GLN A 191 10.23 11.67 -0.31
CA GLN A 191 9.90 12.62 0.77
C GLN A 191 10.32 12.14 2.18
N ILE A 192 10.49 10.83 2.33
CA ILE A 192 10.81 10.19 3.62
C ILE A 192 12.29 9.81 3.72
N ILE A 193 12.89 9.32 2.63
CA ILE A 193 14.28 8.81 2.62
C ILE A 193 15.30 9.94 2.48
N LEU A 194 14.98 11.00 1.72
CA LEU A 194 15.87 12.14 1.53
C LEU A 194 15.77 13.06 2.75
N VAL A 195 16.56 12.75 3.78
CA VAL A 195 16.81 13.58 4.97
C VAL A 195 18.31 13.88 5.07
#